data_AF-A0A4Y2H7X6-F1
#
_entry.id   AF-A0A4Y2H7X6-F1
#
_cell.length_a   1.000
_cell.length_b   1.000
_cell.length_c   1.000
_cell.angle_alpha   90.00
_cell.angle_beta   90.00
_cell.angle_gamma   90.00
#
_symmetry.space_group_name_H-M   'P 1'
#
loop_
_entity.id
_entity.type
_entity.pdbx_description
1 polymer ?
#
loop_
_entity_poly.entity_id
_entity_poly.type
_entity_poly.pdbx_seq_one_letter_code
_entity_poly.pdbx_strand_id
1 'polypeptide(L)'
;RLLMGSLMQFMGDGVLAVASFTSMLMKQLLENPEEQEKLYKEIVEVIGLDRQPTIEDKSRLTYFNAYILEALRTSDFFNFFPSQECTSKYNLYSPTF
;
A
#
# COMPACT_ATOMS: atom_id res chain seq x y z
N ARG A 1 18.65 4.71 -25.06
CA ARG A 1 18.03 5.89 -24.41
C ARG A 1 16.69 5.53 -23.76
N LEU A 2 15.76 4.87 -24.46
CA LEU A 2 14.48 4.41 -23.90
C LEU A 2 14.65 3.47 -22.69
N LEU A 3 15.48 2.42 -22.80
CA LEU A 3 15.73 1.46 -21.71
C LEU A 3 16.18 2.15 -20.40
N MET A 4 17.13 3.08 -20.52
CA MET A 4 17.65 3.84 -19.39
C MET A 4 16.57 4.76 -18.78
N GLY A 5 15.74 5.39 -19.62
CA GLY A 5 14.61 6.19 -19.16
C GLY A 5 13.59 5.36 -18.38
N SER A 6 13.19 4.20 -18.91
CA SER A 6 12.26 3.29 -18.23
C SER A 6 12.81 2.74 -16.91
N LEU A 7 14.11 2.41 -16.86
CA LEU A 7 14.75 1.96 -15.63
C LEU A 7 14.75 3.06 -14.57
N MET A 8 15.13 4.29 -14.93
CA MET A 8 15.09 5.42 -14.01
C MET A 8 13.68 5.70 -13.50
N GLN A 9 12.67 5.62 -14.37
CA GLN A 9 11.27 5.79 -13.97
C GLN A 9 10.84 4.72 -12.97
N PHE A 10 11.04 3.44 -13.26
CA PHE A 10 10.67 2.34 -12.37
C PHE A 10 11.31 2.47 -10.98
N MET A 11 12.60 2.81 -10.94
CA MET A 11 13.32 3.01 -9.68
C MET A 11 12.79 4.23 -8.91
N GLY A 12 12.57 5.35 -9.60
CA GLY A 12 12.07 6.57 -8.99
C GLY A 12 10.67 6.39 -8.40
N ASP A 13 9.75 5.84 -9.20
CA ASP A 13 8.37 5.57 -8.79
C ASP A 13 8.33 4.57 -7.61
N GLY A 14 9.14 3.51 -7.68
CA GLY A 14 9.21 2.49 -6.63
C GLY A 14 9.72 3.02 -5.29
N VAL A 15 10.82 3.79 -5.28
CA VAL A 15 11.39 4.36 -4.06
C VAL A 15 10.42 5.36 -3.42
N LEU A 16 9.85 6.26 -4.22
CA LEU A 16 8.92 7.27 -3.73
C LEU A 16 7.68 6.61 -3.11
N ALA A 17 7.06 5.66 -3.82
CA ALA A 17 5.87 4.99 -3.36
C ALA A 17 6.11 4.26 -2.02
N VAL A 18 7.15 3.43 -1.93
CA VAL A 18 7.42 2.64 -0.71
C VAL A 18 7.73 3.54 0.48
N ALA A 19 8.53 4.60 0.30
CA ALA A 19 8.87 5.53 1.38
C ALA A 19 7.63 6.25 1.92
N SER A 20 6.76 6.73 1.03
CA SER A 20 5.54 7.44 1.43
C SER A 20 4.51 6.52 2.08
N PHE A 21 4.27 5.33 1.52
CA PHE A 21 3.37 4.35 2.13
C PHE A 21 3.84 3.93 3.52
N THR A 22 5.13 3.64 3.69
CA THR A 22 5.67 3.23 5.00
C THR A 22 5.51 4.35 6.03
N SER A 23 5.76 5.59 5.65
CA SER A 23 5.59 6.75 6.53
C SER A 23 4.14 6.95 6.95
N MET A 24 3.21 6.78 6.00
CA MET A 24 1.77 6.86 6.25
C MET A 24 1.28 5.73 7.17
N LEU A 25 1.70 4.48 6.92
CA LEU A 25 1.40 3.34 7.76
C LEU A 25 1.93 3.55 9.18
N MET A 26 3.15 4.08 9.33
CA MET A 26 3.70 4.34 10.66
C MET A 26 2.93 5.46 11.38
N LYS A 27 2.54 6.52 10.66
CA LYS A 27 1.71 7.59 11.22
C LYS A 27 0.38 7.05 11.75
N GLN A 28 -0.33 6.24 10.96
CA GLN A 28 -1.61 5.67 11.40
C GLN A 28 -1.45 4.73 12.60
N LEU A 29 -0.37 3.97 12.69
CA LEU A 29 -0.05 3.18 13.87
C LEU A 29 0.10 4.04 15.13
N LEU A 30 0.86 5.14 15.03
CA LEU A 30 1.10 6.06 16.14
C LEU A 30 -0.19 6.76 16.62
N GLU A 31 -1.13 7.01 15.70
CA GLU A 31 -2.43 7.60 16.01
C GLU A 31 -3.41 6.59 16.64
N ASN A 32 -3.16 5.28 16.48
CA ASN A 32 -4.07 4.20 16.90
C ASN A 32 -3.32 3.15 17.76
N PRO A 33 -3.01 3.45 19.03
CA PRO A 33 -2.19 2.56 19.88
C PRO A 33 -2.85 1.20 20.16
N GLU A 34 -4.18 1.11 20.17
CA GLU A 34 -4.88 -0.18 20.31
C GLU A 34 -4.62 -1.12 19.13
N GLU A 35 -4.54 -0.55 17.92
CA GLU A 35 -4.24 -1.27 16.69
C GLU A 35 -2.78 -1.72 16.64
N GLN A 36 -1.87 -0.84 17.07
CA GLN A 36 -0.45 -1.15 17.23
C GLN A 36 -0.23 -2.35 18.17
N GLU A 37 -0.94 -2.40 19.29
CA GLU A 37 -0.84 -3.49 20.27
C GLU A 37 -1.33 -4.83 19.70
N LYS A 38 -2.45 -4.83 18.95
CA LYS A 38 -2.98 -6.03 18.28
C LYS A 38 -2.00 -6.56 17.23
N LEU A 39 -1.41 -5.66 16.42
CA LEU A 39 -0.39 -6.01 15.43
C LEU A 39 0.84 -6.63 16.08
N TYR A 40 1.34 -6.00 17.14
CA TYR A 40 2.49 -6.51 17.87
C TYR A 40 2.23 -7.91 18.43
N LYS A 41 1.05 -8.12 19.05
CA LYS A 41 0.63 -9.44 19.55
C LYS A 41 0.61 -10.51 18.46
N GLU A 42 -0.02 -10.23 17.32
CA GLU A 42 -0.04 -11.18 16.20
C GLU A 42 1.38 -11.51 15.71
N ILE A 43 2.24 -10.50 15.55
CA ILE A 43 3.61 -10.71 15.09
C ILE A 43 4.38 -11.59 16.09
N VAL A 44 4.29 -11.32 17.38
CA VAL A 44 4.96 -12.11 18.42
C VAL A 44 4.44 -13.54 18.46
N GLU A 45 3.13 -13.74 18.32
CA GLU A 45 2.51 -15.08 18.33
C GLU A 45 2.91 -15.91 17.10
N VAL A 46 2.93 -15.30 15.91
CA VAL A 46 3.13 -16.03 14.64
C VAL A 46 4.63 -16.21 14.30
N ILE A 47 5.46 -15.20 14.60
CA ILE A 47 6.87 -15.15 14.21
C ILE A 47 7.79 -15.45 15.39
N GLY A 48 7.43 -14.99 16.60
CA GLY A 48 8.31 -15.00 17.77
C GLY A 48 9.32 -13.85 17.77
N LEU A 49 10.13 -13.78 18.82
CA LEU A 49 11.15 -12.73 19.00
C LEU A 49 12.56 -13.18 18.57
N ASP A 50 12.75 -14.47 18.28
CA ASP A 50 14.06 -15.07 18.05
C ASP A 50 14.56 -14.97 16.60
N ARG A 51 13.70 -14.51 15.68
CA ARG A 51 14.03 -14.39 14.25
C ARG A 51 13.34 -13.21 13.58
N GLN A 52 13.83 -12.84 12.40
CA GLN A 52 13.20 -11.84 11.57
C GLN A 52 12.00 -12.40 10.79
N PRO A 53 11.01 -11.54 10.44
CA PRO A 53 9.91 -11.90 9.54
C PRO A 53 10.40 -12.29 8.15
N THR A 54 9.68 -13.22 7.51
CA THR A 54 9.91 -13.67 6.13
C THR A 54 8.65 -13.48 5.27
N ILE A 55 8.76 -13.65 3.95
CA ILE A 55 7.60 -13.52 3.06
C ILE A 55 6.57 -14.62 3.31
N GLU A 56 7.01 -15.81 3.69
CA GLU A 56 6.19 -16.97 3.97
C GLU A 56 5.24 -16.73 5.16
N ASP A 57 5.71 -15.93 6.13
CA ASP A 57 4.92 -15.54 7.31
C ASP A 57 3.68 -14.72 6.96
N LYS A 58 3.70 -13.99 5.83
CA LYS A 58 2.61 -13.10 5.41
C LYS A 58 1.26 -13.82 5.37
N SER A 59 1.24 -15.09 4.98
CA SER A 59 0.02 -15.90 4.91
C SER A 59 -0.66 -16.12 6.27
N ARG A 60 0.10 -16.03 7.36
CA ARG A 60 -0.34 -16.26 8.74
C ARG A 60 -0.63 -14.96 9.50
N LEU A 61 -0.14 -13.82 9.02
CA LEU A 61 -0.35 -12.50 9.63
C LEU A 61 -1.65 -11.86 9.11
N THR A 62 -2.79 -12.38 9.57
CA THR A 62 -4.12 -11.98 9.05
C THR A 62 -4.45 -10.54 9.42
N TYR A 63 -4.21 -10.15 10.67
CA TYR A 63 -4.45 -8.80 11.18
C TYR A 63 -3.53 -7.78 10.55
N PHE A 64 -2.24 -8.10 10.40
CA PHE A 64 -1.27 -7.27 9.69
C PHE A 64 -1.70 -6.98 8.24
N ASN A 65 -2.16 -7.99 7.52
CA ASN A 65 -2.67 -7.79 6.16
C ASN A 65 -3.93 -6.92 6.14
N ALA A 66 -4.85 -7.14 7.08
CA ALA A 66 -6.06 -6.32 7.21
C ALA A 66 -5.73 -4.85 7.52
N TYR A 67 -4.77 -4.62 8.43
CA TYR A 67 -4.27 -3.29 8.77
C TYR A 67 -3.73 -2.55 7.55
N ILE A 68 -2.85 -3.18 6.77
CA ILE A 68 -2.30 -2.56 5.55
C ILE A 68 -3.43 -2.19 4.59
N LEU A 69 -4.38 -3.10 4.34
CA LEU A 69 -5.49 -2.86 3.43
C LEU A 69 -6.38 -1.72 3.89
N GLU A 70 -6.68 -1.64 5.18
CA GLU A 70 -7.53 -0.59 5.74
C GLU A 70 -6.82 0.77 5.75
N ALA A 71 -5.52 0.77 6.04
CA ALA A 71 -4.70 1.96 5.95
C ALA A 71 -4.64 2.52 4.52
N LEU A 72 -4.52 1.63 3.52
CA LEU A 72 -4.57 2.02 2.11
C LEU A 72 -5.96 2.57 1.73
N ARG A 73 -7.05 1.92 2.19
CA ARG A 73 -8.44 2.32 1.90
C ARG A 73 -8.78 3.69 2.48
N THR A 74 -8.28 3.99 3.68
CA THR A 74 -8.54 5.25 4.39
C THR A 74 -7.57 6.36 4.01
N SER A 75 -6.48 6.03 3.33
CA SER A 75 -5.52 7.03 2.88
C SER A 75 -5.97 7.79 1.64
N ASP A 76 -5.77 9.10 1.67
CA ASP A 76 -5.88 9.95 0.48
C ASP A 76 -4.62 9.88 -0.42
N PHE A 77 -3.72 8.92 -0.18
CA PHE A 77 -2.41 8.85 -0.83
C PHE A 77 -2.52 8.71 -2.35
N PHE A 78 -3.54 8.02 -2.85
CA PHE A 78 -3.74 7.78 -4.28
C PHE A 78 -4.24 9.01 -5.06
N ASN A 79 -4.65 10.09 -4.40
CA ASN A 79 -5.04 11.34 -5.05
C ASN A 79 -3.84 12.07 -5.70
N PHE A 80 -2.62 11.59 -5.48
CA PHE A 80 -1.41 12.10 -6.13
C PHE A 80 -1.29 11.71 -7.62
N PHE A 81 -1.97 10.64 -8.05
CA PHE A 81 -1.84 10.17 -9.42
C PHE A 81 -2.73 10.97 -10.39
N PRO A 82 -2.21 11.38 -11.56
CA PRO A 82 -2.99 12.12 -12.52
C PRO A 82 -4.21 11.32 -12.95
N SER A 83 -5.35 12.01 -13.02
CA SER A 83 -6.58 11.46 -13.58
C SER A 83 -6.34 10.96 -14.99
N GLN A 84 -6.98 9.85 -15.35
CA GLN A 84 -6.96 9.37 -16.72
C GLN A 84 -7.57 10.43 -17.65
N GLU A 85 -6.85 10.78 -18.71
CA GLU A 85 -7.38 11.61 -19.78
C GLU A 85 -7.96 10.74 -20.88
N CYS A 86 -9.09 11.18 -21.43
CA CYS A 86 -9.68 10.48 -22.54
C CYS A 86 -9.00 10.84 -23.86
N THR A 87 -8.53 9.84 -24.59
CA THR A 87 -7.86 10.02 -25.88
C THR A 87 -8.81 10.00 -27.08
N SER A 88 -10.08 9.58 -26.91
CA SER A 88 -11.06 9.49 -28.00
C SER A 88 -12.49 9.68 -27.51
N LYS A 89 -13.37 10.27 -28.33
CA LYS A 89 -14.78 10.48 -27.93
C LYS A 89 -15.47 9.16 -27.62
N TYR A 90 -16.03 9.07 -26.41
CA TYR A 90 -16.75 7.92 -25.90
C TYR A 90 -18.05 8.40 -25.25
N ASN A 91 -19.17 7.76 -25.58
CA ASN A 91 -20.44 8.02 -24.93
C ASN A 91 -20.59 7.02 -23.78
N LEU A 92 -20.43 7.51 -22.55
CA LEU A 92 -20.68 6.72 -21.33
C LEU A 92 -22.16 6.38 -21.13
N TYR A 93 -23.04 7.05 -21.88
CA TYR A 93 -24.46 6.77 -21.94
C TYR A 93 -24.77 6.01 -23.22
N SER A 94 -25.08 4.72 -23.08
CA SER A 94 -25.87 4.00 -24.08
C SER A 94 -27.28 4.61 -24.09
N PRO A 95 -27.88 4.90 -25.25
CA PRO A 95 -29.31 5.16 -25.32
C PRO A 95 -30.04 3.84 -25.02
N THR A 96 -30.27 3.56 -23.73
CA THR A 96 -31.25 2.56 -23.31
C THR A 96 -32.64 3.19 -23.38
N PHE A 97 -33.40 2.74 -24.38
CA PHE A 97 -34.80 3.04 -24.74
C PHE A 97 -35.12 4.45 -25.25
#